data_AF-A0A4Y2FK31-F1
#
_entry.id   AF-A0A4Y2FK31-F1
#
_cell.length_a   1.000
_cell.length_b   1.000
_cell.length_c   1.000
_cell.angle_alpha   90.00
_cell.angle_beta   90.00
_cell.angle_gamma   90.00
#
_symmetry.space_group_name_H-M   'P 1'
#
loop_
_entity.id
_entity.type
_entity.pdbx_description
1 polymer ?
#
loop_
_entity_poly.entity_id
_entity_poly.type
_entity_poly.pdbx_seq_one_letter_code
_entity_poly.pdbx_strand_id
1 'polypeptide(L)'
;MDKASPFLKGFARIPPLDRDPLKMAMDICFVPSLQHLASSKIVASLFNKVLQITDVSSLCGPPLVKGKHLKLRKSRYMKYREIKKRIKKEIRKLIPCASLQKRLKNFISPLYCEIKEWLKTCRSLSLVKYDTLLVIMDNIPHFWLTDGTIDLEKSAKSVVENSDILIDRFIFACTYCLYEDVLILWELLSETEKDELRSDSDFVVKEWIAWLESWLNKDWQFCVAWILGTPLWNKNISVLKRVLGALTPSERTHYLRKVLIGREMSCDVMRFGLSLMTRDEQELILKESPVEVFKCITCWPVRSSIFDTVDIL
;
A
#
# COMPACT_ATOMS: atom_id res chain seq x y z
N MET A 1 11.02 88.67 -9.02
CA MET A 1 12.19 88.44 -9.90
C MET A 1 12.54 86.97 -9.74
N ASP A 2 12.40 86.04 -10.67
CA ASP A 2 11.90 85.94 -12.04
C ASP A 2 11.52 84.44 -12.23
N LYS A 3 10.35 84.10 -12.79
CA LYS A 3 10.15 83.41 -14.10
C LYS A 3 11.21 82.31 -14.39
N ALA A 4 10.92 81.06 -14.80
CA ALA A 4 9.78 80.46 -15.50
C ALA A 4 9.80 78.91 -15.37
N SER A 5 8.78 78.28 -15.95
CA SER A 5 8.27 76.90 -15.81
C SER A 5 8.88 75.92 -16.87
N PRO A 6 8.22 74.81 -17.28
CA PRO A 6 8.31 73.40 -16.80
C PRO A 6 8.72 72.40 -17.90
N PHE A 7 9.07 71.13 -17.64
CA PHE A 7 8.87 70.06 -18.65
C PHE A 7 8.91 68.62 -18.07
N LEU A 8 7.89 67.83 -18.46
CA LEU A 8 7.75 66.35 -18.48
C LEU A 8 7.56 65.65 -17.11
N LYS A 9 6.33 65.38 -16.61
CA LYS A 9 5.28 64.46 -17.10
C LYS A 9 5.82 63.14 -17.66
N GLY A 10 5.63 62.04 -16.92
CA GLY A 10 5.73 60.70 -17.51
C GLY A 10 6.08 59.51 -16.61
N PHE A 11 5.72 59.45 -15.32
CA PHE A 11 5.77 58.16 -14.60
C PHE A 11 4.47 57.39 -14.81
N ALA A 12 4.48 56.52 -15.82
CA ALA A 12 3.51 55.45 -15.94
C ALA A 12 3.58 54.58 -14.68
N ARG A 13 2.42 54.36 -14.04
CA ARG A 13 2.26 53.30 -13.05
C ARG A 13 2.54 51.98 -13.75
N ILE A 14 3.64 51.33 -13.40
CA ILE A 14 3.85 49.92 -13.70
C ILE A 14 2.75 49.16 -12.94
N PRO A 15 1.84 48.42 -13.61
CA PRO A 15 0.94 47.53 -12.92
C PRO A 15 1.77 46.41 -12.27
N PRO A 16 1.40 45.89 -11.08
CA PRO A 16 2.13 44.78 -10.50
C PRO A 16 2.09 43.61 -11.49
N LEU A 17 3.28 43.14 -11.88
CA LEU A 17 3.46 41.95 -12.70
C LEU A 17 2.71 40.79 -12.05
N ASP A 18 1.87 40.17 -12.86
CA ASP A 18 1.50 38.77 -12.88
C ASP A 18 1.74 37.98 -11.58
N ARG A 19 0.63 37.67 -10.91
CA ARG A 19 0.56 36.37 -10.23
C ARG A 19 0.71 35.32 -11.31
N ASP A 20 1.86 34.67 -11.32
CA ASP A 20 2.19 33.52 -12.15
C ASP A 20 1.01 32.51 -12.12
N PRO A 21 0.20 32.40 -13.19
CA PRO A 21 -1.04 31.62 -13.18
C PRO A 21 -0.78 30.10 -13.14
N LEU A 22 0.49 29.68 -13.14
CA LEU A 22 0.91 28.28 -13.08
C LEU A 22 1.46 27.86 -11.71
N LYS A 23 1.49 28.74 -10.70
CA LYS A 23 1.77 28.32 -9.33
C LYS A 23 0.53 27.67 -8.69
N MET A 24 -0.04 26.66 -9.36
CA MET A 24 -0.87 25.67 -8.68
C MET A 24 0.07 24.89 -7.76
N ALA A 25 0.24 25.39 -6.53
CA ALA A 25 0.84 24.62 -5.46
C ALA A 25 -0.07 23.41 -5.23
N MET A 26 0.29 22.28 -5.85
CA MET A 26 -0.41 21.02 -5.66
C MET A 26 -0.05 20.52 -4.27
N ASP A 27 -0.92 20.78 -3.29
CA ASP A 27 -0.77 20.22 -1.95
C ASP A 27 -1.11 18.73 -2.01
N ILE A 28 -0.07 17.88 -2.08
CA ILE A 28 -0.24 16.42 -2.15
C ILE A 28 -0.59 15.91 -0.75
N CYS A 29 -1.86 16.04 -0.39
CA CYS A 29 -2.37 15.48 0.85
C CYS A 29 -2.81 14.02 0.63
N PHE A 30 -2.06 13.08 1.21
CA PHE A 30 -2.41 11.66 1.21
C PHE A 30 -3.45 11.28 2.28
N VAL A 31 -3.91 12.25 3.07
CA VAL A 31 -4.93 12.02 4.10
C VAL A 31 -6.31 12.03 3.45
N PRO A 32 -7.07 10.92 3.46
CA PRO A 32 -8.41 10.92 2.89
C PRO A 32 -9.36 11.81 3.70
N SER A 33 -10.36 12.38 3.02
CA SER A 33 -11.38 13.18 3.70
C SER A 33 -12.16 12.37 4.73
N LEU A 34 -12.70 13.03 5.76
CA LEU A 34 -13.56 12.36 6.76
C LEU A 34 -14.72 11.59 6.10
N GLN A 35 -15.25 12.15 5.02
CA GLN A 35 -16.32 11.53 4.25
C GLN A 35 -15.85 10.24 3.53
N HIS A 36 -14.61 10.21 3.02
CA HIS A 36 -13.99 8.99 2.51
C HIS A 36 -13.83 7.95 3.62
N LEU A 37 -13.23 8.34 4.76
CA LEU A 37 -13.00 7.43 5.89
C LEU A 37 -14.30 6.80 6.38
N ALA A 38 -15.36 7.61 6.55
CA ALA A 38 -16.68 7.14 6.95
C ALA A 38 -17.31 6.21 5.90
N SER A 39 -17.25 6.59 4.61
CA SER A 39 -17.79 5.77 3.51
C SER A 39 -17.09 4.42 3.42
N SER A 40 -15.76 4.43 3.54
CA SER A 40 -14.93 3.23 3.56
C SER A 40 -15.32 2.31 4.71
N LYS A 41 -15.34 2.84 5.94
CA LYS A 41 -15.68 2.06 7.14
C LYS A 41 -17.06 1.43 7.06
N ILE A 42 -18.07 2.14 6.55
CA ILE A 42 -19.42 1.60 6.36
C ILE A 42 -19.37 0.43 5.37
N VAL A 43 -18.75 0.61 4.20
CA VAL A 43 -18.77 -0.42 3.16
C VAL A 43 -17.89 -1.61 3.52
N ALA A 44 -16.74 -1.40 4.16
CA ALA A 44 -15.89 -2.46 4.72
C ALA A 44 -16.67 -3.31 5.75
N SER A 45 -17.44 -2.66 6.63
CA SER A 45 -18.29 -3.37 7.59
C SER A 45 -19.36 -4.24 6.90
N LEU A 46 -19.96 -3.72 5.81
CA LEU A 46 -20.89 -4.51 4.98
C LEU A 46 -20.19 -5.66 4.24
N PHE A 47 -18.95 -5.46 3.79
CA PHE A 47 -18.13 -6.54 3.23
C PHE A 47 -17.94 -7.65 4.24
N ASN A 48 -17.52 -7.33 5.47
CA ASN A 48 -17.27 -8.31 6.51
C ASN A 48 -18.51 -9.18 6.78
N LYS A 49 -19.68 -8.55 6.90
CA LYS A 49 -20.96 -9.26 7.05
C LYS A 49 -21.27 -10.18 5.88
N VAL A 50 -20.99 -9.75 4.64
CA VAL A 50 -21.26 -10.54 3.43
C VAL A 50 -20.22 -11.66 3.27
N LEU A 51 -18.96 -11.44 3.63
CA LEU A 51 -17.88 -12.43 3.52
C LEU A 51 -18.13 -13.61 4.46
N GLN A 52 -18.59 -13.38 5.69
CA GLN A 52 -18.93 -14.44 6.66
C GLN A 52 -19.98 -15.44 6.15
N ILE A 53 -20.90 -15.00 5.27
CA ILE A 53 -21.98 -15.83 4.74
C ILE A 53 -21.75 -16.28 3.30
N THR A 54 -20.58 -15.98 2.74
CA THR A 54 -20.22 -16.33 1.37
C THR A 54 -19.14 -17.38 1.45
N ASP A 55 -19.27 -18.45 0.67
CA ASP A 55 -18.16 -19.37 0.45
C ASP A 55 -17.04 -18.63 -0.28
N VAL A 56 -16.04 -18.19 0.49
CA VAL A 56 -14.95 -17.34 0.02
C VAL A 56 -13.75 -18.17 -0.45
N SER A 57 -13.77 -19.49 -0.25
CA SER A 57 -12.74 -20.47 -0.68
C SER A 57 -12.26 -20.29 -2.13
N SER A 58 -13.10 -19.72 -2.98
CA SER A 58 -12.89 -19.55 -4.42
C SER A 58 -12.58 -18.12 -4.84
N LEU A 59 -12.53 -17.16 -3.89
CA LEU A 59 -11.68 -15.98 -4.02
C LEU A 59 -10.21 -16.40 -4.07
N CYS A 60 -9.88 -17.52 -3.40
CA CYS A 60 -8.56 -18.10 -3.52
C CYS A 60 -8.29 -18.72 -4.89
N GLY A 61 -9.29 -19.39 -5.43
CA GLY A 61 -9.11 -20.20 -6.63
C GLY A 61 -8.25 -21.44 -6.33
N PRO A 62 -8.43 -22.53 -7.08
CA PRO A 62 -7.55 -23.68 -6.97
C PRO A 62 -6.10 -23.32 -7.31
N PRO A 63 -5.12 -24.09 -6.79
CA PRO A 63 -3.72 -23.96 -7.18
C PRO A 63 -3.58 -23.94 -8.71
N LEU A 64 -2.67 -23.12 -9.22
CA LEU A 64 -2.49 -22.83 -10.64
C LEU A 64 -2.03 -24.08 -11.40
N VAL A 65 -2.96 -24.97 -11.76
CA VAL A 65 -2.72 -25.98 -12.78
C VAL A 65 -2.70 -25.28 -14.14
N LYS A 66 -1.50 -25.20 -14.75
CA LYS A 66 -1.28 -24.64 -16.09
C LYS A 66 -2.31 -25.22 -17.07
N GLY A 67 -3.17 -24.38 -17.64
CA GLY A 67 -4.15 -24.76 -18.68
C GLY A 67 -5.62 -24.37 -18.45
N LYS A 68 -6.04 -23.92 -17.27
CA LYS A 68 -7.47 -23.57 -16.98
C LYS A 68 -7.77 -22.08 -16.78
N HIS A 69 -6.97 -21.18 -17.38
CA HIS A 69 -7.07 -19.72 -17.15
C HIS A 69 -8.46 -19.11 -17.43
N LEU A 70 -9.19 -19.56 -18.46
CA LEU A 70 -10.48 -18.96 -18.82
C LEU A 70 -11.61 -19.31 -17.82
N LYS A 71 -11.69 -20.55 -17.33
CA LYS A 71 -12.76 -20.99 -16.41
C LYS A 71 -12.64 -20.31 -15.05
N LEU A 72 -11.41 -20.07 -14.59
CA LEU A 72 -11.10 -19.40 -13.32
C LEU A 72 -11.46 -17.91 -13.33
N ARG A 73 -11.23 -17.22 -14.44
CA ARG A 73 -11.59 -15.80 -14.59
C ARG A 73 -13.11 -15.59 -14.54
N LYS A 74 -13.87 -16.50 -15.15
CA LYS A 74 -15.34 -16.51 -15.09
C LYS A 74 -15.87 -16.72 -13.66
N SER A 75 -15.33 -17.69 -12.92
CA SER A 75 -15.75 -17.97 -11.54
C SER A 75 -15.54 -16.77 -10.59
N ARG A 76 -14.37 -16.14 -10.61
CA ARG A 76 -14.08 -14.95 -9.78
C ARG A 76 -14.97 -13.76 -10.11
N TYR A 77 -15.23 -13.53 -11.40
CA TYR A 77 -16.14 -12.46 -11.84
C TYR A 77 -17.58 -12.68 -11.36
N MET A 78 -18.05 -13.93 -11.34
CA MET A 78 -19.39 -14.27 -10.83
C MET A 78 -19.51 -14.01 -9.33
N LYS A 79 -18.47 -14.33 -8.54
CA LYS A 79 -18.44 -14.05 -7.09
C LYS A 79 -18.40 -12.56 -6.76
N TYR A 80 -17.59 -11.77 -7.47
CA TYR A 80 -17.63 -10.31 -7.34
C TYR A 80 -19.04 -9.76 -7.58
N ARG A 81 -19.71 -10.23 -8.65
CA ARG A 81 -21.07 -9.80 -8.98
C ARG A 81 -22.06 -10.12 -7.85
N GLU A 82 -21.93 -11.29 -7.24
CA GLU A 82 -22.77 -11.69 -6.12
C GLU A 82 -22.52 -10.84 -4.86
N ILE A 83 -21.26 -10.71 -4.44
CA ILE A 83 -20.86 -9.88 -3.30
C ILE A 83 -21.34 -8.44 -3.52
N LYS A 84 -21.07 -7.87 -4.70
CA LYS A 84 -21.53 -6.53 -5.09
C LYS A 84 -23.05 -6.39 -5.03
N LYS A 85 -23.81 -7.40 -5.49
CA LYS A 85 -25.27 -7.41 -5.44
C LYS A 85 -25.78 -7.43 -4.00
N ARG A 86 -25.20 -8.27 -3.14
CA ARG A 86 -25.55 -8.37 -1.72
C ARG A 86 -25.26 -7.06 -0.97
N ILE A 87 -24.07 -6.50 -1.13
CA ILE A 87 -23.70 -5.21 -0.51
C ILE A 87 -24.61 -4.08 -1.01
N LYS A 88 -24.90 -4.01 -2.32
CA LYS A 88 -25.85 -3.03 -2.87
C LYS A 88 -27.25 -3.15 -2.27
N LYS A 89 -27.72 -4.38 -1.99
CA LYS A 89 -29.00 -4.63 -1.33
C LYS A 89 -28.97 -4.11 0.11
N GLU A 90 -27.92 -4.41 0.87
CA GLU A 90 -27.76 -3.91 2.25
C GLU A 90 -27.68 -2.37 2.29
N ILE A 91 -26.93 -1.74 1.39
CA ILE A 91 -26.87 -0.27 1.27
C ILE A 91 -28.27 0.32 1.05
N ARG A 92 -29.07 -0.24 0.13
CA ARG A 92 -30.45 0.22 -0.12
C ARG A 92 -31.36 0.05 1.08
N LYS A 93 -31.16 -1.02 1.85
CA LYS A 93 -31.95 -1.34 3.05
C LYS A 93 -31.64 -0.38 4.21
N LEU A 94 -30.35 -0.07 4.41
CA LEU A 94 -29.88 0.68 5.58
C LEU A 94 -29.86 2.20 5.36
N ILE A 95 -29.65 2.65 4.11
CA ILE A 95 -29.41 4.06 3.80
C ILE A 95 -30.53 4.59 2.90
N PRO A 96 -31.43 5.44 3.43
CA PRO A 96 -32.56 5.96 2.66
C PRO A 96 -32.13 7.01 1.60
N CYS A 97 -31.04 7.73 1.85
CA CYS A 97 -30.59 8.83 1.00
C CYS A 97 -29.92 8.33 -0.29
N ALA A 98 -30.49 8.66 -1.46
CA ALA A 98 -30.02 8.17 -2.76
C ALA A 98 -28.60 8.66 -3.14
N SER A 99 -28.24 9.90 -2.80
CA SER A 99 -26.90 10.45 -3.06
C SER A 99 -25.84 9.71 -2.24
N LEU A 100 -26.10 9.48 -0.95
CA LEU A 100 -25.21 8.70 -0.09
C LEU A 100 -25.12 7.25 -0.57
N GLN A 101 -26.23 6.62 -0.98
CA GLN A 101 -26.18 5.29 -1.57
C GLN A 101 -25.29 5.25 -2.82
N LYS A 102 -25.39 6.26 -3.71
CA LYS A 102 -24.55 6.35 -4.91
C LYS A 102 -23.07 6.42 -4.52
N ARG A 103 -22.73 7.26 -3.54
CA ARG A 103 -21.36 7.38 -3.01
C ARG A 103 -20.85 6.06 -2.44
N LEU A 104 -21.56 5.44 -1.51
CA LEU A 104 -21.15 4.16 -0.89
C LEU A 104 -20.97 3.04 -1.93
N LYS A 105 -21.78 3.01 -2.99
CA LYS A 105 -21.64 2.03 -4.07
C LYS A 105 -20.30 2.15 -4.83
N ASN A 106 -19.68 3.32 -4.84
CA ASN A 106 -18.38 3.54 -5.50
C ASN A 106 -17.23 2.89 -4.72
N PHE A 107 -17.37 2.68 -3.41
CA PHE A 107 -16.38 2.04 -2.56
C PHE A 107 -16.39 0.51 -2.67
N ILE A 108 -17.44 -0.09 -3.25
CA ILE A 108 -17.55 -1.54 -3.35
C ILE A 108 -16.43 -2.13 -4.23
N SER A 109 -16.12 -1.48 -5.37
CA SER A 109 -15.11 -2.02 -6.29
C SER A 109 -13.70 -1.91 -5.72
N PRO A 110 -13.26 -0.74 -5.21
CA PRO A 110 -11.92 -0.61 -4.64
C PRO A 110 -11.67 -1.54 -3.45
N LEU A 111 -12.60 -1.65 -2.50
CA LEU A 111 -12.45 -2.57 -1.35
C LEU A 111 -12.35 -4.04 -1.77
N TYR A 112 -13.13 -4.45 -2.78
CA TYR A 112 -12.98 -5.80 -3.33
C TYR A 112 -11.63 -6.01 -4.01
N CYS A 113 -11.16 -5.00 -4.75
CA CYS A 113 -9.84 -5.03 -5.39
C CYS A 113 -8.73 -5.12 -4.34
N GLU A 114 -8.85 -4.42 -3.21
CA GLU A 114 -7.92 -4.47 -2.10
C GLU A 114 -7.76 -5.90 -1.56
N ILE A 115 -8.87 -6.55 -1.19
CA ILE A 115 -8.86 -7.96 -0.76
C ILE A 115 -8.23 -8.86 -1.83
N LYS A 116 -8.61 -8.66 -3.09
CA LYS A 116 -8.15 -9.51 -4.19
C LYS A 116 -6.65 -9.37 -4.42
N GLU A 117 -6.11 -8.15 -4.44
CA GLU A 117 -4.69 -7.92 -4.64
C GLU A 117 -3.90 -8.37 -3.40
N TRP A 118 -4.45 -8.22 -2.20
CA TRP A 118 -3.83 -8.79 -1.00
C TRP A 118 -3.70 -10.31 -1.08
N LEU A 119 -4.79 -11.01 -1.37
CA LEU A 119 -4.80 -12.47 -1.53
C LEU A 119 -3.91 -12.96 -2.68
N LYS A 120 -3.80 -12.17 -3.75
CA LYS A 120 -2.90 -12.46 -4.86
C LYS A 120 -1.44 -12.31 -4.44
N THR A 121 -1.12 -11.30 -3.64
CA THR A 121 0.23 -11.08 -3.09
C THR A 121 0.62 -12.24 -2.18
N CYS A 122 -0.28 -12.69 -1.30
CA CYS A 122 -0.05 -13.86 -0.45
C CYS A 122 0.23 -15.12 -1.28
N ARG A 123 -0.42 -15.30 -2.43
CA ARG A 123 -0.16 -16.42 -3.34
C ARG A 123 1.11 -16.32 -4.15
N SER A 124 1.62 -15.11 -4.37
CA SER A 124 2.89 -14.93 -5.06
C SER A 124 4.08 -15.22 -4.14
N LEU A 125 3.88 -15.21 -2.82
CA LEU A 125 4.84 -15.78 -1.89
C LEU A 125 4.86 -17.28 -2.12
N SER A 126 6.02 -17.80 -2.53
CA SER A 126 6.20 -19.22 -2.77
C SER A 126 5.88 -20.02 -1.49
N LEU A 127 5.46 -21.28 -1.65
CA LEU A 127 5.15 -22.24 -0.57
C LEU A 127 3.94 -21.93 0.31
N VAL A 128 3.37 -20.72 0.27
CA VAL A 128 2.19 -20.37 1.09
C VAL A 128 1.02 -21.32 0.81
N LYS A 129 0.60 -22.02 1.86
CA LYS A 129 -0.43 -23.05 1.78
C LYS A 129 -1.82 -22.45 1.68
N TYR A 130 -2.77 -23.28 1.24
CA TYR A 130 -4.18 -22.89 1.16
C TYR A 130 -4.76 -22.51 2.52
N ASP A 131 -4.37 -23.23 3.57
CA ASP A 131 -4.87 -23.00 4.94
C ASP A 131 -4.47 -21.62 5.46
N THR A 132 -3.27 -21.15 5.13
CA THR A 132 -2.80 -19.78 5.44
C THR A 132 -3.67 -18.72 4.78
N LEU A 133 -4.12 -18.96 3.55
CA LEU A 133 -5.06 -18.05 2.90
C LEU A 133 -6.42 -18.02 3.61
N LEU A 134 -6.88 -19.15 4.16
CA LEU A 134 -8.11 -19.18 4.97
C LEU A 134 -7.93 -18.36 6.25
N VAL A 135 -6.82 -18.56 6.97
CA VAL A 135 -6.48 -17.77 8.17
C VAL A 135 -6.53 -16.27 7.88
N ILE A 136 -5.90 -15.83 6.79
CA ILE A 136 -5.92 -14.42 6.39
C ILE A 136 -7.35 -13.95 6.13
N MET A 137 -8.12 -14.74 5.38
CA MET A 137 -9.47 -14.37 4.97
C MET A 137 -10.45 -14.26 6.12
N ASP A 138 -10.40 -15.19 7.06
CA ASP A 138 -11.25 -15.19 8.24
C ASP A 138 -10.97 -13.97 9.12
N ASN A 139 -9.74 -13.45 9.07
CA ASN A 139 -9.32 -12.30 9.85
C ASN A 139 -9.35 -10.95 9.11
N ILE A 140 -9.57 -10.91 7.78
CA ILE A 140 -9.76 -9.66 7.00
C ILE A 140 -10.67 -8.64 7.71
N PRO A 141 -11.80 -9.04 8.34
CA PRO A 141 -12.65 -8.10 9.07
C PRO A 141 -11.94 -7.25 10.12
N HIS A 142 -10.86 -7.75 10.69
CA HIS A 142 -10.07 -7.12 11.74
C HIS A 142 -8.88 -6.30 11.22
N PHE A 143 -8.63 -6.32 9.91
CA PHE A 143 -7.45 -5.72 9.28
C PHE A 143 -7.76 -4.48 8.43
N TRP A 144 -8.99 -3.98 8.42
CA TRP A 144 -9.28 -2.74 7.69
C TRP A 144 -8.68 -1.52 8.39
N LEU A 145 -7.91 -0.74 7.65
CA LEU A 145 -7.59 0.64 8.00
C LEU A 145 -8.79 1.54 7.71
N THR A 146 -8.82 2.71 8.34
CA THR A 146 -9.93 3.66 8.21
C THR A 146 -10.09 4.21 6.79
N ASP A 147 -9.03 4.19 5.99
CA ASP A 147 -9.04 4.60 4.59
C ASP A 147 -9.52 3.52 3.62
N GLY A 148 -9.80 2.30 4.11
CA GLY A 148 -10.22 1.16 3.30
C GLY A 148 -9.11 0.40 2.62
N THR A 149 -7.87 0.57 3.05
CA THR A 149 -6.80 -0.37 2.74
C THR A 149 -6.73 -1.47 3.81
N ILE A 150 -6.06 -2.58 3.49
CA ILE A 150 -5.78 -3.63 4.47
C ILE A 150 -4.49 -3.29 5.20
N ASP A 151 -4.51 -3.38 6.52
CA ASP A 151 -3.34 -3.36 7.38
C ASP A 151 -2.53 -4.64 7.15
N LEU A 152 -1.60 -4.55 6.20
CA LEU A 152 -0.79 -5.68 5.76
C LEU A 152 0.11 -6.19 6.89
N GLU A 153 0.61 -5.31 7.75
CA GLU A 153 1.47 -5.70 8.87
C GLU A 153 0.68 -6.46 9.93
N LYS A 154 -0.50 -5.95 10.31
CA LYS A 154 -1.39 -6.66 11.23
C LYS A 154 -1.86 -8.00 10.66
N SER A 155 -2.18 -8.03 9.37
CA SER A 155 -2.53 -9.29 8.69
C SER A 155 -1.37 -10.29 8.69
N ALA A 156 -0.15 -9.84 8.43
CA ALA A 156 1.03 -10.70 8.45
C ALA A 156 1.32 -11.25 9.85
N LYS A 157 1.22 -10.41 10.89
CA LYS A 157 1.38 -10.84 12.29
C LYS A 157 0.39 -11.93 12.67
N SER A 158 -0.87 -11.83 12.25
CA SER A 158 -1.85 -12.89 12.52
C SER A 158 -1.48 -14.26 11.92
N VAL A 159 -0.76 -14.27 10.81
CA VAL A 159 -0.22 -15.51 10.22
C VAL A 159 0.96 -16.01 11.03
N VAL A 160 1.87 -15.11 11.43
CA VAL A 160 3.05 -15.44 12.24
C VAL A 160 2.68 -15.98 13.62
N GLU A 161 1.56 -15.54 14.18
CA GLU A 161 1.05 -16.00 15.47
C GLU A 161 0.33 -17.36 15.40
N ASN A 162 0.00 -17.85 14.19
CA ASN A 162 -0.68 -19.12 14.01
C ASN A 162 0.29 -20.31 14.15
N SER A 163 0.05 -21.19 15.12
CA SER A 163 0.95 -22.33 15.42
C SER A 163 0.99 -23.42 14.35
N ASP A 164 -0.01 -23.50 13.48
CA ASP A 164 -0.27 -24.69 12.66
C ASP A 164 0.49 -24.67 11.32
N ILE A 165 1.14 -23.55 10.98
CA ILE A 165 1.70 -23.28 9.64
C ILE A 165 3.15 -22.77 9.70
N LEU A 166 4.06 -23.53 10.31
CA LEU A 166 5.43 -23.09 10.64
C LEU A 166 6.23 -22.43 9.48
N ILE A 167 6.31 -23.08 8.32
CA ILE A 167 6.99 -22.55 7.12
C ILE A 167 6.39 -21.21 6.70
N ASP A 168 5.06 -21.11 6.66
CA ASP A 168 4.37 -19.89 6.21
C ASP A 168 4.60 -18.74 7.20
N ARG A 169 4.67 -19.02 8.51
CA ARG A 169 5.06 -18.02 9.52
C ARG A 169 6.42 -17.43 9.20
N PHE A 170 7.41 -18.27 8.89
CA PHE A 170 8.75 -17.80 8.57
C PHE A 170 8.77 -16.93 7.31
N ILE A 171 8.05 -17.35 6.25
CA ILE A 171 7.90 -16.60 5.00
C ILE A 171 7.28 -15.22 5.26
N PHE A 172 6.19 -15.15 6.04
CA PHE A 172 5.55 -13.89 6.38
C PHE A 172 6.44 -13.02 7.26
N ALA A 173 7.14 -13.59 8.24
CA ALA A 173 8.07 -12.85 9.08
C ALA A 173 9.20 -12.21 8.25
N CYS A 174 9.79 -12.96 7.32
CA CYS A 174 10.79 -12.46 6.38
C CYS A 174 10.24 -11.34 5.48
N THR A 175 9.08 -11.60 4.86
CA THR A 175 8.43 -10.68 3.91
C THR A 175 8.05 -9.37 4.58
N TYR A 176 7.62 -9.40 5.84
CA TYR A 176 7.19 -8.21 6.58
C TYR A 176 8.28 -7.63 7.48
N CYS A 177 9.51 -8.14 7.39
CA CYS A 177 10.64 -7.69 8.20
C CYS A 177 10.30 -7.73 9.70
N LEU A 178 9.66 -8.80 10.16
CA LEU A 178 9.36 -9.06 11.57
C LEU A 178 10.59 -9.70 12.21
N TYR A 179 11.63 -8.90 12.40
CA TYR A 179 12.99 -9.33 12.72
C TYR A 179 13.08 -10.34 13.87
N GLU A 180 12.45 -10.05 15.00
CA GLU A 180 12.48 -10.92 16.17
C GLU A 180 11.84 -12.29 15.86
N ASP A 181 10.69 -12.28 15.17
CA ASP A 181 10.00 -13.49 14.73
C ASP A 181 10.84 -14.29 13.72
N VAL A 182 11.54 -13.61 12.80
CA VAL A 182 12.45 -14.26 11.85
C VAL A 182 13.52 -15.06 12.60
N LEU A 183 14.16 -14.46 13.60
CA LEU A 183 15.19 -15.14 14.39
C LEU A 183 14.63 -16.35 15.14
N ILE A 184 13.50 -16.18 15.83
CA ILE A 184 12.87 -17.25 16.62
C ILE A 184 12.43 -18.39 15.71
N LEU A 185 11.72 -18.09 14.62
CA LEU A 185 11.21 -19.09 13.70
C LEU A 185 12.34 -19.84 12.99
N TRP A 186 13.44 -19.16 12.64
CA TRP A 186 14.60 -19.82 12.03
C TRP A 186 15.18 -20.94 12.89
N GLU A 187 15.29 -20.71 14.21
CA GLU A 187 15.79 -21.71 15.15
C GLU A 187 14.79 -22.86 15.39
N LEU A 188 13.50 -22.60 15.18
CA LEU A 188 12.44 -23.61 15.32
C LEU A 188 12.31 -24.53 14.09
N LEU A 189 12.70 -24.05 12.90
CA LEU A 189 12.64 -24.83 11.68
C LEU A 189 13.63 -26.01 11.72
N SER A 190 13.15 -27.17 11.31
CA SER A 190 14.00 -28.34 11.05
C SER A 190 14.87 -28.13 9.81
N GLU A 191 15.97 -28.87 9.70
CA GLU A 191 16.84 -28.76 8.51
C GLU A 191 16.12 -29.10 7.20
N THR A 192 15.17 -30.05 7.22
CA THR A 192 14.33 -30.37 6.06
C THR A 192 13.49 -29.17 5.61
N GLU A 193 12.88 -28.44 6.55
CA GLU A 193 12.08 -27.26 6.22
C GLU A 193 12.97 -26.11 5.73
N LYS A 194 14.18 -25.97 6.29
CA LYS A 194 15.17 -25.00 5.78
C LYS A 194 15.61 -25.34 4.36
N ASP A 195 15.82 -26.61 4.04
CA ASP A 195 16.16 -27.07 2.68
C ASP A 195 15.03 -26.79 1.67
N GLU A 196 13.78 -26.99 2.08
CA GLU A 196 12.59 -26.63 1.27
C GLU A 196 12.56 -25.12 1.00
N LEU A 197 12.76 -24.30 2.04
CA LEU A 197 12.83 -22.85 1.92
C LEU A 197 13.97 -22.39 1.01
N ARG A 198 15.18 -22.96 1.13
CA ARG A 198 16.32 -22.63 0.25
C ARG A 198 16.01 -22.88 -1.23
N SER A 199 15.25 -23.94 -1.51
CA SER A 199 14.94 -24.35 -2.88
C SER A 199 13.84 -23.47 -3.49
N ASP A 200 12.71 -23.40 -2.79
CA ASP A 200 11.44 -22.98 -3.40
C ASP A 200 10.97 -21.58 -2.97
N SER A 201 11.60 -20.95 -1.98
CA SER A 201 11.17 -19.63 -1.52
C SER A 201 11.45 -18.49 -2.50
N ASP A 202 10.81 -17.35 -2.27
CA ASP A 202 11.03 -16.15 -3.07
C ASP A 202 12.35 -15.45 -2.74
N PHE A 203 12.67 -14.43 -3.54
CA PHE A 203 13.91 -13.65 -3.38
C PHE A 203 14.07 -13.05 -1.97
N VAL A 204 12.99 -12.54 -1.37
CA VAL A 204 13.08 -11.88 -0.06
C VAL A 204 13.46 -12.89 1.01
N VAL A 205 12.80 -14.05 1.01
CA VAL A 205 13.09 -15.13 1.96
C VAL A 205 14.50 -15.69 1.76
N LYS A 206 14.96 -15.85 0.52
CA LYS A 206 16.32 -16.32 0.22
C LYS A 206 17.41 -15.38 0.75
N GLU A 207 17.22 -14.09 0.61
CA GLU A 207 18.16 -13.09 1.16
C GLU A 207 18.23 -13.18 2.69
N TRP A 208 17.08 -13.34 3.36
CA TRP A 208 17.04 -13.58 4.81
C TRP A 208 17.78 -14.85 5.22
N ILE A 209 17.57 -15.96 4.51
CA ILE A 209 18.27 -17.22 4.78
C ILE A 209 19.78 -17.03 4.63
N ALA A 210 20.24 -16.41 3.53
CA ALA A 210 21.64 -16.15 3.31
C ALA A 210 22.26 -15.31 4.43
N TRP A 211 21.53 -14.32 4.94
CA TRP A 211 21.96 -13.53 6.10
C TRP A 211 22.02 -14.35 7.39
N LEU A 212 20.98 -15.14 7.69
CA LEU A 212 20.89 -15.98 8.88
C LEU A 212 22.00 -17.04 8.96
N GLU A 213 22.45 -17.54 7.81
CA GLU A 213 23.51 -18.55 7.71
C GLU A 213 24.92 -17.95 7.76
N SER A 214 25.10 -16.72 7.28
CA SER A 214 26.43 -16.10 7.16
C SER A 214 26.87 -15.31 8.39
N TRP A 215 25.92 -14.85 9.22
CA TRP A 215 26.25 -13.95 10.33
C TRP A 215 26.15 -14.63 11.69
N LEU A 216 27.30 -14.70 12.37
CA LEU A 216 27.37 -15.10 13.79
C LEU A 216 26.72 -14.05 14.71
N ASN A 217 26.84 -12.76 14.35
CA ASN A 217 26.23 -11.68 15.10
C ASN A 217 24.89 -11.27 14.47
N LYS A 218 23.81 -11.71 15.11
CA LYS A 218 22.42 -11.38 14.75
C LYS A 218 21.97 -10.14 15.51
N ASP A 219 22.73 -9.05 15.49
CA ASP A 219 22.32 -7.75 16.06
C ASP A 219 21.58 -6.89 15.02
N TRP A 220 20.62 -6.08 15.48
CA TRP A 220 19.74 -5.31 14.62
C TRP A 220 20.50 -4.28 13.77
N GLN A 221 21.57 -3.66 14.28
CA GLN A 221 22.33 -2.66 13.51
C GLN A 221 23.06 -3.30 12.33
N PHE A 222 23.58 -4.51 12.50
CA PHE A 222 24.18 -5.28 11.41
C PHE A 222 23.13 -5.72 10.40
N CYS A 223 21.93 -6.11 10.86
CA CYS A 223 20.80 -6.42 10.00
C CYS A 223 20.40 -5.20 9.14
N VAL A 224 20.30 -4.01 9.74
CA VAL A 224 20.01 -2.75 9.03
C VAL A 224 21.06 -2.45 7.97
N ALA A 225 22.35 -2.54 8.33
CA ALA A 225 23.44 -2.29 7.39
C ALA A 225 23.42 -3.28 6.22
N TRP A 226 23.18 -4.56 6.50
CA TRP A 226 23.01 -5.59 5.48
C TRP A 226 21.82 -5.30 4.56
N ILE A 227 20.63 -5.03 5.11
CA ILE A 227 19.43 -4.72 4.35
C ILE A 227 19.68 -3.53 3.40
N LEU A 228 20.34 -2.46 3.88
CA LEU A 228 20.66 -1.28 3.06
C LEU A 228 21.65 -1.59 1.93
N GLY A 229 22.47 -2.63 2.11
CA GLY A 229 23.39 -3.14 1.10
C GLY A 229 22.73 -4.02 0.02
N THR A 230 21.48 -4.46 0.22
CA THR A 230 20.76 -5.31 -0.73
C THR A 230 19.64 -4.55 -1.46
N PRO A 231 19.03 -5.13 -2.51
CA PRO A 231 17.82 -4.58 -3.12
C PRO A 231 16.54 -4.78 -2.29
N LEU A 232 16.60 -5.32 -1.06
CA LEU A 232 15.39 -5.62 -0.27
C LEU A 232 14.62 -4.36 0.11
N TRP A 233 15.35 -3.34 0.58
CA TRP A 233 14.74 -2.15 1.19
C TRP A 233 14.00 -1.25 0.21
N ASN A 234 14.33 -1.25 -1.08
CA ASN A 234 13.65 -0.40 -2.07
C ASN A 234 12.48 -1.11 -2.78
N LYS A 235 12.37 -2.43 -2.65
CA LYS A 235 11.28 -3.24 -3.24
C LYS A 235 10.18 -3.60 -2.24
N ASN A 236 10.45 -3.47 -0.95
CA ASN A 236 9.54 -3.90 0.11
C ASN A 236 9.26 -2.75 1.09
N ILE A 237 8.01 -2.28 1.13
CA ILE A 237 7.59 -1.17 1.99
C ILE A 237 7.76 -1.47 3.48
N SER A 238 7.55 -2.71 3.91
CA SER A 238 7.67 -3.12 5.31
C SER A 238 9.14 -3.04 5.75
N VAL A 239 10.05 -3.53 4.91
CA VAL A 239 11.50 -3.41 5.11
C VAL A 239 11.91 -1.94 5.14
N LEU A 240 11.46 -1.14 4.17
CA LEU A 240 11.76 0.29 4.11
C LEU A 240 11.34 1.01 5.41
N LYS A 241 10.09 0.82 5.83
CA LYS A 241 9.54 1.42 7.06
C LYS A 241 10.43 1.14 8.27
N ARG A 242 10.83 -0.12 8.42
CA ARG A 242 11.60 -0.56 9.59
C ARG A 242 13.02 -0.01 9.58
N VAL A 243 13.69 -0.05 8.42
CA VAL A 243 15.06 0.46 8.26
C VAL A 243 15.13 1.97 8.44
N LEU A 244 14.20 2.74 7.85
CA LEU A 244 14.20 4.20 7.99
C LEU A 244 14.02 4.66 9.44
N GLY A 245 13.40 3.83 10.29
CA GLY A 245 13.27 4.08 11.72
C GLY A 245 14.60 3.99 12.49
N ALA A 246 15.57 3.23 11.99
CA ALA A 246 16.90 3.09 12.59
C ALA A 246 17.89 4.19 12.14
N LEU A 247 17.55 4.95 11.09
CA LEU A 247 18.43 5.94 10.48
C LEU A 247 18.28 7.34 11.10
N THR A 248 19.38 8.11 11.04
CA THR A 248 19.36 9.55 11.33
C THR A 248 18.50 10.32 10.31
N PRO A 249 18.03 11.54 10.63
CA PRO A 249 17.24 12.33 9.68
C PRO A 249 17.93 12.57 8.33
N SER A 250 19.24 12.85 8.33
CA SER A 250 20.01 13.09 7.10
C SER A 250 20.11 11.84 6.22
N GLU A 251 20.38 10.69 6.83
CA GLU A 251 20.44 9.41 6.12
C GLU A 251 19.07 9.04 5.55
N ARG A 252 18.01 9.22 6.35
CA ARG A 252 16.63 8.96 5.93
C ARG A 252 16.26 9.73 4.67
N THR A 253 16.54 11.04 4.63
CA THR A 253 16.31 11.87 3.44
C THR A 253 17.10 11.36 2.23
N HIS A 254 18.38 11.00 2.42
CA HIS A 254 19.21 10.45 1.34
C HIS A 254 18.60 9.16 0.73
N TYR A 255 18.25 8.19 1.58
CA TYR A 255 17.69 6.92 1.13
C TYR A 255 16.28 7.08 0.55
N LEU A 256 15.42 7.93 1.11
CA LEU A 256 14.11 8.23 0.56
C LEU A 256 14.20 8.81 -0.84
N ARG A 257 15.07 9.80 -1.07
CA ARG A 257 15.27 10.38 -2.40
C ARG A 257 15.77 9.34 -3.40
N LYS A 258 16.73 8.51 -3.00
CA LYS A 258 17.24 7.41 -3.84
C LYS A 258 16.14 6.42 -4.24
N VAL A 259 15.21 6.12 -3.33
CA VAL A 259 14.06 5.27 -3.62
C VAL A 259 13.14 5.96 -4.61
N LEU A 260 12.68 7.18 -4.30
CA LEU A 260 11.63 7.91 -5.03
C LEU A 260 11.97 8.26 -6.48
N ILE A 261 13.26 8.34 -6.83
CA ILE A 261 13.74 8.56 -8.20
C ILE A 261 13.87 7.23 -8.99
N GLY A 262 13.75 6.09 -8.31
CA GLY A 262 13.84 4.77 -8.92
C GLY A 262 12.69 4.47 -9.90
N ARG A 263 12.99 3.75 -11.00
CA ARG A 263 12.01 3.44 -12.07
C ARG A 263 10.98 2.36 -11.71
N GLU A 264 11.24 1.54 -10.70
CA GLU A 264 10.41 0.38 -10.36
C GLU A 264 9.93 0.44 -8.91
N MET A 265 9.01 1.34 -8.64
CA MET A 265 8.44 1.51 -7.32
C MET A 265 6.94 1.19 -7.28
N SER A 266 6.51 0.56 -6.19
CA SER A 266 5.09 0.41 -5.90
C SER A 266 4.47 1.74 -5.47
N CYS A 267 3.17 1.93 -5.74
CA CYS A 267 2.47 3.13 -5.29
C CYS A 267 2.54 3.29 -3.78
N ASP A 268 2.57 2.21 -3.01
CA ASP A 268 2.60 2.26 -1.55
C ASP A 268 3.94 2.79 -1.02
N VAL A 269 5.06 2.36 -1.61
CA VAL A 269 6.40 2.90 -1.27
C VAL A 269 6.47 4.39 -1.62
N MET A 270 5.91 4.79 -2.78
CA MET A 270 5.87 6.19 -3.19
C MET A 270 5.05 7.05 -2.21
N ARG A 271 3.82 6.62 -1.84
CA ARG A 271 2.99 7.35 -0.86
C ARG A 271 3.70 7.47 0.47
N PHE A 272 4.26 6.37 0.96
CA PHE A 272 4.94 6.35 2.23
C PHE A 272 6.15 7.30 2.22
N GLY A 273 6.99 7.23 1.19
CA GLY A 273 8.16 8.09 1.08
C GLY A 273 7.78 9.57 0.99
N LEU A 274 6.81 9.93 0.15
CA LEU A 274 6.32 11.31 0.05
C LEU A 274 5.71 11.81 1.36
N SER A 275 5.00 10.95 2.10
CA SER A 275 4.40 11.33 3.40
C SER A 275 5.42 11.69 4.49
N LEU A 276 6.68 11.24 4.32
CA LEU A 276 7.78 11.55 5.24
C LEU A 276 8.59 12.78 4.81
N MET A 277 8.34 13.32 3.63
CA MET A 277 9.07 14.44 3.06
C MET A 277 8.42 15.79 3.37
N THR A 278 9.25 16.82 3.39
CA THR A 278 8.82 18.22 3.40
C THR A 278 8.18 18.62 2.07
N ARG A 279 7.46 19.75 2.03
CA ARG A 279 6.81 20.23 0.80
C ARG A 279 7.81 20.51 -0.32
N ASP A 280 8.94 21.13 0.01
CA ASP A 280 9.96 21.48 -0.98
C ASP A 280 10.57 20.21 -1.60
N GLU A 281 10.77 19.15 -0.79
CA GLU A 281 11.22 17.85 -1.26
C GLU A 281 10.16 17.16 -2.13
N GLN A 282 8.88 17.18 -1.74
CA GLN A 282 7.79 16.63 -2.53
C GLN A 282 7.67 17.33 -3.90
N GLU A 283 7.81 18.66 -3.94
CA GLU A 283 7.79 19.44 -5.19
C GLU A 283 8.96 19.04 -6.10
N LEU A 284 10.14 18.83 -5.53
CA LEU A 284 11.30 18.36 -6.27
C LEU A 284 11.08 16.95 -6.84
N ILE A 285 10.54 16.01 -6.06
CA ILE A 285 10.20 14.66 -6.55
C ILE A 285 9.12 14.72 -7.64
N LEU A 286 8.11 15.59 -7.50
CA LEU A 286 7.08 15.78 -8.52
C LEU A 286 7.68 16.30 -9.84
N LYS A 287 8.68 17.20 -9.79
CA LYS A 287 9.39 17.69 -10.98
C LYS A 287 10.27 16.60 -11.61
N GLU A 288 10.96 15.81 -10.80
CA GLU A 288 11.86 14.77 -11.27
C GLU A 288 11.11 13.52 -11.79
N SER A 289 9.95 13.19 -11.24
CA SER A 289 9.19 11.96 -11.53
C SER A 289 7.67 12.16 -11.53
N PRO A 290 7.13 13.07 -12.37
CA PRO A 290 5.71 13.43 -12.33
C PRO A 290 4.81 12.22 -12.59
N VAL A 291 5.17 11.37 -13.55
CA VAL A 291 4.34 10.21 -13.95
C VAL A 291 4.13 9.24 -12.78
N GLU A 292 5.16 8.92 -12.01
CA GLU A 292 5.04 7.99 -10.89
C GLU A 292 4.27 8.61 -9.73
N VAL A 293 4.45 9.90 -9.46
CA VAL A 293 3.64 10.63 -8.47
C VAL A 293 2.16 10.66 -8.89
N PHE A 294 1.85 10.94 -10.16
CA PHE A 294 0.48 10.94 -10.68
C PHE A 294 -0.17 9.55 -10.61
N LYS A 295 0.56 8.51 -10.98
CA LYS A 295 0.11 7.12 -10.85
C LYS A 295 -0.19 6.76 -9.40
N CYS A 296 0.62 7.24 -8.47
CA CYS A 296 0.46 7.02 -7.04
C CYS A 296 -0.81 7.68 -6.46
N ILE A 297 -1.08 8.96 -6.78
CA ILE A 297 -2.26 9.70 -6.30
C ILE A 297 -3.57 9.23 -6.95
N THR A 298 -3.50 8.65 -8.15
CA THR A 298 -4.68 8.09 -8.86
C THR A 298 -5.04 6.68 -8.42
N CYS A 299 -4.24 6.06 -7.54
CA CYS A 299 -4.52 4.76 -6.96
C CYS A 299 -5.39 4.84 -5.70
N TRP A 300 -6.08 3.74 -5.38
CA TRP A 300 -6.74 3.57 -4.09
C TRP A 300 -5.71 3.66 -2.94
N PRO A 301 -6.01 4.31 -1.81
CA PRO A 301 -7.29 4.91 -1.41
C PRO A 301 -7.51 6.35 -1.86
N VAL A 302 -6.50 7.00 -2.43
CA VAL A 302 -6.43 8.46 -2.66
C VAL A 302 -7.27 8.93 -3.86
N ARG A 303 -7.56 8.02 -4.80
CA ARG A 303 -8.33 8.32 -6.02
C ARG A 303 -9.66 9.05 -5.79
N SER A 304 -10.34 8.78 -4.68
CA SER A 304 -11.64 9.39 -4.34
C SER A 304 -11.51 10.89 -4.08
N SER A 305 -10.41 11.34 -3.49
CA SER A 305 -10.14 12.76 -3.21
C SER A 305 -10.03 13.58 -4.50
N ILE A 306 -9.50 12.99 -5.58
CA ILE A 306 -9.41 13.66 -6.89
C ILE A 306 -10.82 13.85 -7.49
N PHE A 307 -11.67 12.83 -7.45
CA PHE A 307 -13.02 12.95 -8.00
C PHE A 307 -13.92 13.91 -7.21
N ASP A 308 -13.79 13.93 -5.88
CA ASP A 308 -14.51 14.91 -5.04
C ASP A 308 -14.09 16.36 -5.39
N THR A 309 -12.89 16.57 -5.95
CA THR A 309 -12.40 17.90 -6.39
C THR A 309 -12.86 18.25 -7.82
N VAL A 310 -12.96 17.26 -8.71
CA VAL A 310 -13.40 17.45 -10.10
C VAL A 310 -14.92 17.66 -10.19
N ASP A 311 -15.72 17.09 -9.28
CA ASP A 311 -17.17 17.31 -9.22
C ASP A 311 -17.55 18.73 -8.70
N ILE A 312 -16.58 19.55 -8.29
CA ILE A 312 -16.74 20.94 -7.83
C ILE A 312 -16.37 21.97 -8.92
N LEU A 313 -15.76 21.53 -10.04
CA LEU A 313 -15.42 22.35 -11.21
C LEU A 313 -16.46 22.22 -12.32
#